data_AF-A0A8S4BYF1-F1
#
_entry.id   AF-A0A8S4BYF1-F1
#
_cell.length_a   1.000
_cell.length_b   1.000
_cell.length_c   1.000
_cell.angle_alpha   90.00
_cell.angle_beta   90.00
_cell.angle_gamma   90.00
#
_symmetry.space_group_name_H-M   'P 1'
#
loop_
_entity.id
_entity.type
_entity.pdbx_description
1 polymer ?
#
loop_
_entity_poly.entity_id
_entity_poly.type
_entity_poly.pdbx_seq_one_letter_code
_entity_poly.pdbx_strand_id
1 'polypeptide(L)'
;MGPSVSSQAQEEAARLASMPAWRRDMMKKKLDEEKQAEQQAKQAKEIEEKTEQERLRTLGYDETKLAPWQRQIILKKGDIAKK
;
A
#
# COMPACT_ATOMS: atom_id res chain seq x y z
N MET A 1 26.64 40.59 -4.86
CA MET A 1 27.13 39.29 -5.39
C MET A 1 26.59 38.22 -4.46
N GLY A 2 25.57 37.49 -4.91
CA GLY A 2 24.76 36.60 -4.06
C GLY A 2 25.51 35.32 -3.66
N PRO A 3 25.11 34.68 -2.55
CA PRO A 3 25.76 33.46 -2.09
C PRO A 3 25.53 32.31 -3.08
N SER A 4 26.63 31.65 -3.42
CA SER A 4 26.74 30.51 -4.34
C SER A 4 25.91 29.32 -3.85
N VAL A 5 24.69 29.15 -4.38
CA VAL A 5 23.87 27.95 -4.19
C VAL A 5 24.57 26.67 -4.70
N SER A 6 25.59 26.81 -5.55
CA SER A 6 26.40 25.70 -6.06
C SER A 6 27.32 25.07 -5.01
N SER A 7 27.77 25.82 -4.01
CA SER A 7 28.68 25.30 -2.98
C SER A 7 27.95 24.40 -1.97
N GLN A 8 26.71 24.74 -1.59
CA GLN A 8 25.92 23.90 -0.69
C GLN A 8 25.48 22.59 -1.36
N ALA A 9 25.11 22.62 -2.64
CA ALA A 9 24.74 21.42 -3.39
C ALA A 9 25.93 20.47 -3.58
N GLN A 10 27.14 20.99 -3.80
CA GLN A 10 28.34 20.16 -3.88
C GLN A 10 28.77 19.62 -2.50
N GLU A 11 28.62 20.40 -1.44
CA GLU A 11 28.94 19.96 -0.07
C GLU A 11 27.95 18.89 0.42
N GLU A 12 26.66 19.03 0.11
CA GLU A 12 25.66 17.98 0.35
C GLU A 12 25.90 16.74 -0.52
N ALA A 13 26.25 16.91 -1.80
CA ALA A 13 26.61 15.78 -2.67
C ALA A 13 27.89 15.09 -2.21
N ALA A 14 28.87 15.82 -1.68
CA ALA A 14 30.11 15.27 -1.12
C ALA A 14 29.87 14.59 0.23
N ARG A 15 28.98 15.12 1.08
CA ARG A 15 28.50 14.44 2.30
C ARG A 15 27.71 13.17 1.98
N LEU A 16 26.84 13.21 0.95
CA LEU A 16 26.16 12.02 0.43
C LEU A 16 27.16 11.03 -0.20
N ALA A 17 28.17 11.52 -0.93
CA ALA A 17 29.21 10.71 -1.55
C ALA A 17 30.18 10.11 -0.51
N SER A 18 30.36 10.79 0.62
CA SER A 18 31.11 10.31 1.79
C SER A 18 30.36 9.21 2.54
N MET A 19 29.04 9.07 2.34
CA MET A 19 28.33 7.90 2.86
C MET A 19 28.74 6.63 2.09
N PRO A 20 29.13 5.56 2.82
CA PRO A 20 29.50 4.29 2.20
C PRO A 20 28.38 3.74 1.31
N ALA A 21 28.76 3.04 0.24
CA ALA A 21 27.81 2.45 -0.70
C ALA A 21 26.73 1.60 0.01
N TRP A 22 27.11 0.78 1.00
CA TRP A 22 26.17 -0.03 1.80
C TRP A 22 25.17 0.79 2.62
N ARG A 23 25.52 2.02 3.01
CA ARG A 23 24.66 2.93 3.76
C ARG A 23 23.65 3.62 2.85
N ARG A 24 24.07 3.99 1.63
CA ARG A 24 23.17 4.46 0.56
C ARG A 24 22.24 3.35 0.08
N ASP A 25 22.76 2.14 -0.10
CA ASP A 25 21.98 0.98 -0.53
C ASP A 25 20.93 0.61 0.53
N MET A 26 21.31 0.60 1.81
CA MET A 26 20.37 0.37 2.91
C MET A 26 19.30 1.47 3.05
N MET A 27 19.64 2.75 2.85
CA MET A 27 18.66 3.84 2.85
C MET A 27 17.70 3.74 1.67
N LYS A 28 18.21 3.42 0.48
CA LYS A 28 17.38 3.22 -0.71
C LYS A 28 16.46 2.02 -0.56
N LYS A 29 16.95 0.93 0.06
CA LYS A 29 16.18 -0.26 0.40
C LYS A 29 15.09 0.03 1.44
N LYS A 30 15.39 0.80 2.50
CA LYS A 30 14.37 1.22 3.48
C LYS A 30 13.27 2.07 2.85
N LEU A 31 13.64 3.00 1.97
CA LEU A 31 12.67 3.87 1.30
C LEU A 31 11.79 3.10 0.30
N ASP A 32 12.37 2.14 -0.41
CA ASP A 32 11.66 1.26 -1.34
C ASP A 32 10.71 0.30 -0.60
N GLU A 33 11.16 -0.25 0.53
CA GLU A 33 10.36 -1.14 1.40
C GLU A 33 9.19 -0.39 2.05
N GLU A 34 9.37 0.87 2.47
CA GLU A 34 8.28 1.71 3.00
C GLU A 34 7.23 2.03 1.92
N LYS A 35 7.68 2.30 0.68
CA LYS A 35 6.76 2.48 -0.46
C LYS A 35 6.06 1.19 -0.88
N GLN A 36 6.77 0.06 -0.88
CA GLN A 36 6.16 -1.24 -1.14
C GLN A 36 5.15 -1.62 -0.06
N ALA A 37 5.42 -1.32 1.21
CA ALA A 37 4.50 -1.59 2.30
C ALA A 37 3.19 -0.80 2.15
N GLU A 38 3.27 0.48 1.75
CA GLU A 38 2.07 1.27 1.48
C GLU A 38 1.28 0.73 0.27
N GLN A 39 1.97 0.30 -0.80
CA GLN A 39 1.32 -0.32 -1.95
C GLN A 39 0.71 -1.69 -1.63
N GLN A 40 1.40 -2.52 -0.85
CA GLN A 40 0.87 -3.80 -0.38
C GLN A 40 -0.33 -3.60 0.54
N ALA A 41 -0.31 -2.61 1.44
CA ALA A 41 -1.45 -2.33 2.29
C ALA A 41 -2.68 -1.89 1.48
N LYS A 42 -2.49 -1.10 0.41
CA LYS A 42 -3.58 -0.73 -0.51
C LYS A 42 -4.07 -1.91 -1.32
N GLN A 43 -3.17 -2.74 -1.87
CA GLN A 43 -3.54 -3.94 -2.59
C GLN A 43 -4.23 -4.97 -1.70
N ALA A 44 -3.78 -5.18 -0.47
CA ALA A 44 -4.40 -6.10 0.48
C ALA A 44 -5.85 -5.69 0.77
N LYS A 45 -6.10 -4.39 0.95
CA LYS A 45 -7.46 -3.85 1.12
C LYS A 45 -8.33 -4.02 -0.12
N GLU A 46 -7.76 -3.77 -1.31
CA GLU A 46 -8.48 -3.96 -2.58
C GLU A 46 -8.80 -5.44 -2.84
N ILE A 47 -7.86 -6.34 -2.52
CA ILE A 47 -8.06 -7.78 -2.62
C ILE A 47 -9.12 -8.24 -1.61
N GLU A 48 -9.08 -7.75 -0.38
CA GLU A 48 -10.09 -8.06 0.64
C GLU A 48 -11.49 -7.59 0.20
N GLU A 49 -11.60 -6.35 -0.31
CA GLU A 49 -12.86 -5.80 -0.84
C GLU A 49 -13.36 -6.60 -2.05
N LYS A 50 -12.48 -6.94 -3.01
CA LYS A 50 -12.83 -7.82 -4.14
C LYS A 50 -13.28 -9.20 -3.70
N THR A 51 -12.62 -9.77 -2.69
CA THR A 51 -12.97 -11.10 -2.17
C THR A 51 -14.35 -11.06 -1.51
N GLU A 52 -14.67 -9.97 -0.82
CA GLU A 52 -15.99 -9.73 -0.24
C GLU A 52 -17.06 -9.57 -1.33
N GLN A 53 -16.77 -8.84 -2.41
CA GLN A 53 -17.63 -8.72 -3.58
C GLN A 53 -17.82 -10.06 -4.32
N GLU A 54 -16.78 -10.85 -4.50
CA GLU A 54 -16.86 -12.19 -5.10
C GLU A 54 -17.68 -13.14 -4.26
N ARG A 55 -17.61 -13.05 -2.92
CA ARG A 55 -18.50 -13.82 -2.02
C ARG A 55 -19.95 -13.45 -2.25
N LEU A 56 -20.27 -12.15 -2.30
CA LEU A 56 -21.62 -11.69 -2.61
C LEU A 56 -22.08 -12.19 -3.99
N ARG A 57 -21.25 -12.07 -5.03
CA ARG A 57 -21.55 -12.59 -6.39
C ARG A 57 -21.75 -14.10 -6.42
N THR A 58 -20.91 -14.86 -5.72
CA THR A 58 -21.04 -16.34 -5.62
C THR A 58 -22.38 -16.73 -4.98
N LEU A 59 -22.85 -15.93 -4.02
CA LEU A 59 -24.15 -16.09 -3.37
C LEU A 59 -25.31 -15.51 -4.22
N GLY A 60 -25.04 -14.97 -5.40
CA GLY A 60 -26.03 -14.35 -6.30
C GLY A 60 -26.51 -12.98 -5.85
N TYR A 61 -25.80 -12.33 -4.93
CA TYR A 61 -26.14 -11.05 -4.33
C TYR A 61 -25.30 -9.92 -4.92
N ASP A 62 -25.97 -8.84 -5.32
CA ASP A 62 -25.32 -7.64 -5.84
C ASP A 62 -25.11 -6.63 -4.70
N GLU A 63 -23.87 -6.24 -4.47
CA GLU A 63 -23.51 -5.28 -3.43
C GLU A 63 -24.23 -3.93 -3.61
N THR A 64 -24.48 -3.51 -4.85
CA THR A 64 -25.12 -2.23 -5.17
C THR A 64 -26.61 -2.22 -4.83
N LYS A 65 -27.20 -3.40 -4.68
CA LYS A 65 -28.61 -3.60 -4.30
C LYS A 65 -28.81 -3.91 -2.83
N LEU A 66 -27.72 -3.99 -2.06
CA LEU A 66 -27.73 -4.37 -0.66
C LEU A 66 -27.27 -3.22 0.21
N ALA A 67 -28.07 -2.91 1.24
CA ALA A 67 -27.62 -2.01 2.28
C ALA A 67 -26.37 -2.58 2.99
N PRO A 68 -25.48 -1.73 3.53
CA PRO A 68 -24.26 -2.19 4.20
C PRO A 68 -24.50 -3.25 5.28
N TRP A 69 -25.62 -3.15 6.00
CA TRP A 69 -26.01 -4.12 7.03
C TRP A 69 -26.50 -5.46 6.46
N GLN A 70 -27.11 -5.47 5.27
CA GLN A 70 -27.50 -6.70 4.58
C GLN A 70 -26.27 -7.43 4.05
N ARG A 71 -25.28 -6.70 3.52
CA ARG A 71 -23.99 -7.28 3.09
C ARG A 71 -23.36 -8.08 4.24
N GLN A 72 -23.33 -7.51 5.44
CA GLN A 72 -22.82 -8.19 6.64
C GLN A 72 -23.59 -9.47 6.99
N ILE A 73 -24.93 -9.45 6.89
CA ILE A 73 -25.75 -10.65 7.14
C ILE A 73 -25.50 -11.72 6.06
N ILE A 74 -25.37 -11.32 4.80
CA ILE A 74 -25.17 -12.24 3.68
C ILE A 74 -23.79 -12.86 3.72
N LEU A 75 -22.74 -12.07 3.97
CA LEU A 75 -21.38 -12.60 4.16
C LEU A 75 -21.35 -13.60 5.33
N LYS A 76 -21.98 -13.24 6.45
CA LYS A 76 -22.06 -14.12 7.63
C LYS A 76 -22.85 -15.40 7.36
N LYS A 77 -23.94 -15.35 6.57
CA LYS A 77 -24.68 -16.54 6.13
C LYS A 77 -23.91 -17.35 5.08
N GLY A 78 -23.20 -16.69 4.17
CA GLY A 78 -22.43 -17.31 3.10
C GLY A 78 -21.23 -18.09 3.62
N ASP A 79 -20.53 -17.58 4.64
CA ASP A 79 -19.47 -18.32 5.34
C ASP A 79 -20.01 -19.59 6.01
N ILE A 80 -21.24 -19.55 6.56
CA ILE A 80 -21.89 -20.72 7.16
C ILE A 80 -22.26 -21.75 6.09
N ALA A 81 -22.67 -21.31 4.89
CA ALA A 81 -23.04 -22.19 3.79
C ALA A 81 -21.86 -22.86 3.08
N LYS A 82 -20.61 -22.40 3.31
CA LYS A 82 -19.39 -22.96 2.72
C LYS A 82 -18.71 -24.03 3.60
N LYS A 83 -19.28 -24.31 4.78
CA LYS A 83 -18.84 -25.34 5.72
C LYS A 83 -19.64 -26.61 5.52
#